data_AF-A0A919E1E9-F1
#
_entry.id   AF-A0A919E1E9-F1
#
_cell.length_a   1.000
_cell.length_b   1.000
_cell.length_c   1.000
_cell.angle_alpha   90.00
_cell.angle_beta   90.00
_cell.angle_gamma   90.00
#
_symmetry.space_group_name_H-M   'P 1'
#
loop_
_entity.id
_entity.type
_entity.pdbx_description
1 polymer ?
#
loop_
_entity_poly.entity_id
_entity_poly.type
_entity_poly.pdbx_seq_one_letter_code
_entity_poly.pdbx_strand_id
1 'polypeptide(L)'
;MDRTRPRTRLRLGVAVVLALLLGAFVASPASAAPDAGAQRNTVVATFNVAAQTQWGQQVYVTGNRPELGSWNPDKAVPLSSATYPTWSATVLLPADTKVEYKYIIKAVNTRVVWESGPDRTTVTPPTGTYITHDTFRN
;
A
#
# COMPACT_ATOMS: atom_id res chain seq x y z
N MET A 1 -19.13 -60.55 -48.81
CA MET A 1 -20.56 -60.67 -48.45
C MET A 1 -20.93 -59.55 -47.49
N ASP A 2 -21.77 -58.63 -47.95
CA ASP A 2 -22.54 -57.70 -47.12
C ASP A 2 -23.62 -58.48 -46.35
N ARG A 3 -23.76 -58.20 -45.04
CA ARG A 3 -25.01 -58.35 -44.29
C ARG A 3 -25.09 -57.28 -43.19
N THR A 4 -25.59 -56.11 -43.56
CA THR A 4 -26.75 -55.43 -42.95
C THR A 4 -27.07 -55.68 -41.45
N ARG A 5 -27.18 -54.55 -40.72
CA ARG A 5 -27.47 -54.35 -39.28
C ARG A 5 -28.82 -54.94 -38.80
N PRO A 6 -29.06 -55.03 -37.48
CA PRO A 6 -30.06 -54.11 -36.91
C PRO A 6 -29.80 -53.58 -35.48
N ARG A 7 -30.63 -52.59 -35.14
CA ARG A 7 -30.65 -51.68 -33.99
C ARG A 7 -31.39 -52.24 -32.75
N THR A 8 -30.94 -51.80 -31.56
CA THR A 8 -31.71 -51.45 -30.34
C THR A 8 -32.39 -52.57 -29.53
N ARG A 9 -32.14 -52.64 -28.20
CA ARG A 9 -33.13 -52.41 -27.11
C ARG A 9 -32.45 -52.20 -25.74
N LEU A 10 -33.08 -51.29 -25.00
CA LEU A 10 -32.78 -50.69 -23.70
C LEU A 10 -33.51 -51.44 -22.58
N ARG A 11 -32.88 -51.70 -21.40
CA ARG A 11 -33.51 -51.75 -20.05
C ARG A 11 -32.41 -51.49 -18.99
N LEU A 12 -32.37 -50.29 -18.40
CA LEU A 12 -32.96 -49.91 -17.10
C LEU A 12 -32.32 -50.62 -15.89
N GLY A 13 -31.32 -49.97 -15.31
CA GLY A 13 -30.83 -50.21 -13.96
C GLY A 13 -30.59 -48.85 -13.31
N VAL A 14 -31.53 -48.42 -12.46
CA VAL A 14 -31.45 -47.18 -11.69
C VAL A 14 -30.38 -47.34 -10.62
N ALA A 15 -29.39 -46.46 -10.62
CA ALA A 15 -28.60 -46.15 -9.44
C ALA A 15 -28.42 -44.62 -9.39
N VAL A 16 -29.27 -44.00 -8.57
CA VAL A 16 -29.12 -42.63 -8.11
C VAL A 16 -27.87 -42.57 -7.24
N VAL A 17 -26.88 -41.77 -7.62
CA VAL A 17 -25.97 -41.16 -6.64
C VAL A 17 -25.88 -39.67 -6.94
N LEU A 18 -26.50 -38.95 -6.02
CA LEU A 18 -26.57 -37.52 -5.87
C LEU A 18 -25.21 -37.00 -5.39
N ALA A 19 -24.62 -36.04 -6.10
CA ALA A 19 -23.71 -35.07 -5.49
C ALA A 19 -23.69 -33.80 -6.34
N LEU A 20 -24.34 -32.76 -5.79
CA LEU A 20 -24.22 -31.39 -6.23
C LEU A 20 -22.76 -30.95 -6.26
N LEU A 21 -22.41 -30.12 -7.24
CA LEU A 21 -21.84 -28.80 -6.99
C LEU A 21 -21.96 -27.98 -8.29
N LEU A 22 -22.92 -27.05 -8.29
CA LEU A 22 -22.89 -25.93 -9.22
C LEU A 22 -21.65 -25.09 -8.91
N GLY A 23 -20.74 -24.98 -9.87
CA GLY A 23 -19.68 -24.00 -9.87
C GLY A 23 -19.68 -23.28 -11.20
N ALA A 24 -20.65 -22.40 -11.41
CA ALA A 24 -20.58 -21.44 -12.49
C ALA A 24 -19.35 -20.55 -12.24
N PHE A 25 -18.33 -20.68 -13.08
CA PHE A 25 -17.20 -19.75 -13.09
C PHE A 25 -17.72 -18.45 -13.70
N VAL A 26 -18.31 -17.59 -12.86
CA VAL A 26 -18.57 -16.20 -13.25
C VAL A 26 -17.20 -15.54 -13.38
N ALA A 27 -16.81 -15.28 -14.63
CA ALA A 27 -15.67 -14.43 -14.92
C ALA A 27 -15.94 -13.06 -14.30
N SER A 28 -15.29 -12.74 -13.18
CA SER A 28 -15.20 -11.37 -12.72
C SER A 28 -14.35 -10.61 -13.74
N PRO A 29 -14.85 -9.55 -14.40
CA PRO A 29 -13.92 -8.57 -14.91
C PRO A 29 -13.25 -7.96 -13.68
N ALA A 30 -11.97 -8.26 -13.47
CA ALA A 30 -11.13 -7.41 -12.65
C ALA A 30 -11.24 -6.01 -13.26
N SER A 31 -11.99 -5.13 -12.61
CA SER A 31 -12.07 -3.71 -12.96
C SER A 31 -10.71 -3.06 -12.68
N ALA A 32 -9.74 -3.36 -13.54
CA ALA A 32 -8.57 -2.55 -13.75
C ALA A 32 -8.87 -1.60 -14.91
N ALA A 33 -9.80 -0.67 -14.66
CA ALA A 33 -9.80 0.59 -15.40
C ALA A 33 -8.76 1.49 -14.73
N PRO A 34 -7.88 2.17 -15.48
CA PRO A 34 -7.09 3.23 -14.92
C PRO A 34 -8.08 4.34 -14.60
N ASP A 35 -8.26 4.69 -13.32
CA ASP A 35 -8.83 5.99 -12.96
C ASP A 35 -7.74 7.06 -13.22
N ALA A 36 -7.37 7.16 -14.49
CA ALA A 36 -6.59 8.24 -15.06
C ALA A 36 -7.60 9.34 -15.42
N GLY A 37 -8.09 10.05 -14.41
CA GLY A 37 -9.13 11.06 -14.65
C GLY A 37 -9.51 11.92 -13.44
N ALA A 38 -9.40 11.41 -12.22
CA ALA A 38 -9.47 12.31 -11.07
C ALA A 38 -8.25 13.23 -11.10
N GLN A 39 -8.45 14.51 -11.40
CA GLN A 39 -7.47 15.56 -11.16
C GLN A 39 -7.16 15.54 -9.65
N ARG A 40 -6.15 14.73 -9.26
CA ARG A 40 -5.76 14.61 -7.86
C ARG A 40 -5.05 15.89 -7.53
N ASN A 41 -5.78 16.82 -6.93
CA ASN A 41 -5.18 18.01 -6.38
C ASN A 41 -4.11 17.52 -5.38
N THR A 42 -2.86 17.85 -5.63
CA THR A 42 -1.74 17.49 -4.76
C THR A 42 -1.21 18.73 -4.06
N VAL A 43 -0.79 18.55 -2.82
CA VAL A 43 -0.04 19.54 -2.06
C VAL A 43 1.41 19.12 -1.92
N VAL A 44 2.29 20.12 -1.78
CA VAL A 44 3.70 19.89 -1.48
C VAL A 44 3.84 19.75 0.02
N ALA A 45 4.05 18.53 0.52
CA ALA A 45 4.22 18.24 1.93
C ALA A 45 5.70 18.08 2.28
N THR A 46 6.22 18.95 3.14
CA THR A 46 7.59 18.88 3.65
C THR A 46 7.58 18.39 5.09
N PHE A 47 8.22 17.25 5.32
CA PHE A 47 8.37 16.64 6.64
C PHE A 47 9.72 17.02 7.22
N ASN A 48 9.72 17.77 8.32
CA ASN A 48 10.95 18.09 9.04
C ASN A 48 10.93 17.42 10.41
N VAL A 49 11.99 16.69 10.75
CA VAL A 49 12.14 16.06 12.05
C VAL A 49 13.52 16.30 12.64
N ALA A 50 13.58 16.80 13.87
CA ALA A 50 14.80 16.83 14.66
C ALA A 50 15.07 15.43 15.23
N ALA A 51 16.19 14.82 14.83
CA ALA A 51 16.59 13.48 15.26
C ALA A 51 18.11 13.38 15.40
N GLN A 52 18.58 12.88 16.55
CA GLN A 52 19.99 12.54 16.74
C GLN A 52 20.23 11.11 16.23
N THR A 53 21.22 10.95 15.35
CA THR A 53 21.55 9.67 14.73
C THR A 53 23.02 9.34 14.94
N GLN A 54 23.33 8.05 14.95
CA GLN A 54 24.72 7.57 14.93
C GLN A 54 25.25 7.44 13.50
N TRP A 55 26.55 7.30 13.35
CA TRP A 55 27.16 7.09 12.04
C TRP A 55 26.58 5.84 11.36
N GLY A 56 26.25 5.96 10.07
CA GLY A 56 25.60 4.90 9.30
C GLY A 56 24.08 4.77 9.47
N GLN A 57 23.46 5.61 10.30
CA GLN A 57 22.00 5.71 10.40
C GLN A 57 21.43 6.79 9.46
N GLN A 58 20.20 6.55 9.01
CA GLN A 58 19.43 7.45 8.14
C GLN A 58 17.98 7.51 8.64
N VAL A 59 17.39 8.70 8.61
CA VAL A 59 15.98 8.92 8.96
C VAL A 59 15.09 8.79 7.73
N TYR A 60 13.91 8.19 7.91
CA TYR A 60 12.89 8.03 6.89
C TYR A 60 11.51 8.41 7.47
N VAL A 61 10.57 8.74 6.60
CA VAL A 61 9.15 8.86 6.94
C VAL A 61 8.36 7.80 6.19
N THR A 62 7.43 7.15 6.89
CA THR A 62 6.47 6.22 6.28
C THR A 62 5.07 6.45 6.86
N GLY A 63 4.03 6.01 6.16
CA GLY A 63 2.66 6.29 6.56
C GLY A 63 1.62 5.49 5.81
N ASN A 64 0.35 5.74 6.10
CA ASN A 64 -0.79 5.02 5.52
C ASN A 64 -0.96 5.23 4.01
N ARG A 65 -0.43 6.33 3.47
CA ARG A 65 -0.51 6.68 2.05
C ARG A 65 0.55 5.95 1.21
N PRO A 66 0.25 5.57 -0.04
CA PRO A 66 1.22 4.93 -0.93
C PRO A 66 2.41 5.85 -1.23
N GLU A 67 2.20 7.17 -1.26
CA GLU A 67 3.27 8.17 -1.43
C GLU A 67 4.24 8.19 -0.24
N LEU A 68 3.84 7.64 0.92
CA LEU A 68 4.67 7.43 2.11
C LEU A 68 5.01 5.94 2.33
N GLY A 69 4.79 5.09 1.33
CA GLY A 69 5.19 3.69 1.37
C GLY A 69 4.22 2.73 2.09
N SER A 70 3.02 3.17 2.46
CA SER A 70 1.97 2.30 3.06
C SER A 70 2.47 1.47 4.27
N TRP A 71 3.12 2.15 5.22
CA TRP A 71 3.71 1.55 6.43
C TRP A 71 4.82 0.51 6.17
N ASN A 72 5.34 0.43 4.95
CA ASN A 72 6.45 -0.45 4.60
C ASN A 72 7.80 0.29 4.74
N PRO A 73 8.68 -0.11 5.68
CA PRO A 73 10.00 0.50 5.88
C PRO A 73 10.93 0.48 4.68
N ASP A 74 10.75 -0.46 3.75
CA ASP A 74 11.55 -0.58 2.53
C ASP A 74 11.08 0.38 1.43
N LYS A 75 9.84 0.88 1.56
CA LYS A 75 9.25 1.92 0.68
C LYS A 75 9.15 3.28 1.37
N ALA A 76 9.72 3.41 2.57
CA ALA A 76 9.74 4.66 3.32
C ALA A 76 10.56 5.71 2.58
N VAL A 77 10.14 6.97 2.69
CA VAL A 77 10.79 8.09 2.01
C VAL A 77 12.03 8.49 2.82
N PRO A 78 13.24 8.50 2.22
CA PRO A 78 14.46 8.93 2.90
C PRO A 78 14.44 10.43 3.14
N LEU A 79 14.86 10.86 4.33
CA LEU A 79 15.07 12.27 4.64
C LEU A 79 16.54 12.64 4.44
N SER A 80 16.76 13.88 4.01
CA SER A 80 18.08 14.49 3.87
C SER A 80 18.55 15.07 5.21
N SER A 81 19.83 14.87 5.52
CA SER A 81 20.52 15.44 6.68
C SER A 81 21.22 16.78 6.39
N ALA A 82 20.92 17.43 5.25
CA ALA A 82 21.57 18.68 4.85
C ALA A 82 21.51 19.80 5.90
N THR A 83 20.51 19.75 6.79
CA THR A 83 20.31 20.70 7.90
C THR A 83 20.40 20.03 9.27
N TYR A 84 21.25 19.00 9.43
CA TYR A 84 21.40 18.24 10.68
C TYR A 84 21.52 19.17 11.91
N PRO A 85 20.79 18.92 13.01
CA PRO A 85 20.05 17.70 13.35
C PRO A 85 18.62 17.62 12.79
N THR A 86 18.21 18.59 11.96
CA THR A 86 16.92 18.53 11.27
C THR A 86 17.07 17.75 9.97
N TRP A 87 16.29 16.68 9.88
CA TRP A 87 16.12 15.85 8.71
C TRP A 87 14.91 16.33 7.91
N SER A 88 15.00 16.37 6.58
CA SER A 88 13.91 16.89 5.75
C SER A 88 13.67 16.10 4.47
N ALA A 89 12.40 15.93 4.10
CA ALA A 89 11.99 15.44 2.79
C ALA A 89 10.71 16.13 2.33
N THR A 90 10.58 16.33 1.02
CA THR A 90 9.37 16.87 0.39
C THR A 90 8.72 15.80 -0.48
N VAL A 91 7.41 15.61 -0.30
CA VAL A 91 6.59 14.60 -0.99
C VAL A 91 5.31 15.26 -1.48
N LEU A 92 4.84 14.86 -2.66
CA LEU A 92 3.51 15.26 -3.13
C LEU A 92 2.46 14.35 -2.49
N LEU A 93 1.51 14.95 -1.77
CA LEU A 93 0.41 14.22 -1.14
C LEU A 93 -0.93 14.69 -1.70
N PRO A 94 -1.95 13.83 -1.75
CA PRO A 94 -3.30 14.26 -2.12
C PRO A 94 -3.82 15.33 -1.15
N ALA A 95 -4.43 16.38 -1.69
CA ALA A 95 -5.05 17.46 -0.93
C ALA A 95 -6.26 16.97 -0.10
N ASP A 96 -6.67 17.76 0.90
CA ASP A 96 -7.83 17.50 1.78
C ASP A 96 -7.93 16.06 2.30
N THR A 97 -6.79 15.43 2.55
CA THR A 97 -6.71 14.01 2.90
C THR A 97 -6.09 13.83 4.27
N LYS A 98 -6.69 12.93 5.06
CA LYS A 98 -6.09 12.45 6.31
C LYS A 98 -4.86 11.61 6.01
N VAL A 99 -3.74 11.99 6.63
CA VAL A 99 -2.45 11.31 6.52
C VAL A 99 -2.04 10.87 7.92
N GLU A 100 -1.66 9.60 8.04
CA GLU A 100 -1.06 9.03 9.24
C GLU A 100 0.37 8.64 8.90
N TYR A 101 1.33 9.01 9.75
CA TYR A 101 2.74 8.80 9.48
C TYR A 101 3.56 8.60 10.75
N LYS A 102 4.73 7.99 10.58
CA LYS A 102 5.79 7.90 11.57
C LYS A 102 7.16 8.10 10.95
N TYR A 103 8.08 8.59 11.76
CA TYR A 103 9.51 8.56 11.46
C TYR A 103 10.13 7.24 11.89
N ILE A 104 11.09 6.77 11.09
CA ILE A 104 11.89 5.59 11.39
C ILE A 104 13.38 5.90 11.17
N ILE A 105 14.24 5.22 11.92
CA ILE A 105 15.69 5.24 11.75
C ILE A 105 16.14 3.86 11.29
N LYS A 106 16.94 3.82 10.21
CA LYS A 106 17.51 2.60 9.64
C LYS A 106 19.03 2.71 9.59
N ALA A 107 19.73 1.62 9.87
CA ALA A 107 21.13 1.43 9.54
C ALA A 107 21.29 0.10 8.77
N VAL A 108 22.42 -0.04 8.08
CA VAL A 108 22.73 -1.26 7.31
C VAL A 108 22.76 -2.47 8.25
N ASN A 109 22.02 -3.52 7.90
CA ASN A 109 21.93 -4.77 8.67
C ASN A 109 21.43 -4.61 10.12
N THR A 110 20.77 -3.50 10.47
CA THR A 110 20.16 -3.32 11.79
C THR A 110 18.64 -3.39 11.71
N ARG A 111 18.02 -3.63 12.86
CA ARG A 111 16.56 -3.48 13.00
C ARG A 111 16.15 -2.03 12.74
N VAL A 112 14.98 -1.86 12.12
CA VAL A 112 14.30 -0.56 11.98
C VAL A 112 13.84 -0.07 13.35
N VAL A 113 14.24 1.15 13.71
CA VAL A 113 13.77 1.83 14.93
C VAL A 113 12.61 2.74 14.55
N TRP A 114 11.45 2.50 15.13
CA TRP A 114 10.27 3.36 14.94
C TRP A 114 10.21 4.40 16.03
N GLU A 115 9.68 5.59 15.72
CA GLU A 115 9.35 6.53 16.78
C GLU A 115 8.28 5.95 17.72
N SER A 116 8.38 6.30 19.00
CA SER A 116 7.47 5.82 20.04
C SER A 116 6.10 6.53 20.01
N GLY A 117 5.17 6.02 20.81
CA GLY A 117 3.83 6.57 20.94
C GLY A 117 2.91 6.27 19.74
N PRO A 118 1.73 6.92 19.68
CA PRO A 118 0.77 6.74 18.59
C PRO A 118 1.28 7.33 17.27
N ASP A 119 0.65 6.95 16.16
CA ASP A 119 0.90 7.52 14.84
C ASP A 119 0.61 9.02 14.83
N ARG A 120 1.44 9.77 14.10
CA ARG A 120 1.17 11.18 13.85
C ARG A 120 0.04 11.26 12.84
N THR A 121 -0.92 12.14 13.08
CA THR A 121 -2.07 12.34 12.19
C THR A 121 -2.14 13.79 11.77
N THR A 122 -2.40 14.04 10.49
CA THR A 122 -2.65 15.37 9.94
C THR A 122 -3.69 15.30 8.81
N VAL A 123 -4.18 16.47 8.40
CA VAL A 123 -4.98 16.63 7.18
C VAL A 123 -4.25 17.62 6.29
N THR A 124 -3.94 17.22 5.05
CA THR A 124 -3.32 18.12 4.07
C THR A 124 -4.28 19.25 3.71
N PRO A 125 -3.79 20.47 3.44
CA PRO A 125 -4.65 21.56 2.97
C PRO A 125 -5.27 21.25 1.59
N PRO A 126 -6.27 22.04 1.16
CA PRO A 126 -6.88 21.90 -0.17
C PRO A 126 -5.93 22.26 -1.31
N THR A 127 -4.97 23.16 -1.05
CA THR A 127 -3.98 23.65 -2.02
C THR A 127 -2.68 24.07 -1.32
N GLY A 128 -1.62 24.27 -2.10
CA GLY A 128 -0.38 24.87 -1.62
C GLY A 128 0.56 23.89 -0.94
N THR A 129 1.17 24.33 0.16
CA THR A 129 2.22 23.61 0.88
C THR A 129 1.81 23.27 2.30
N TYR A 130 2.23 22.09 2.78
CA TYR A 130 2.14 21.68 4.17
C TYR A 130 3.54 21.43 4.70
N ILE A 131 3.89 21.97 5.87
CA ILE A 131 5.23 21.80 6.45
C ILE A 131 5.08 21.35 7.90
N THR A 132 5.78 20.27 8.28
CA THR A 132 5.87 19.83 9.68
C THR A 132 7.16 20.32 10.33
N HIS A 133 7.13 20.42 11.66
CA HIS A 133 8.29 20.69 12.50
C HIS A 133 8.24 19.75 13.71
N ASP A 134 8.72 18.53 13.52
CA ASP A 134 8.62 17.45 14.48
C ASP A 134 9.94 17.24 15.24
N THR A 135 9.85 16.56 16.38
CA THR A 135 10.99 15.95 17.08
C THR A 135 10.76 14.45 17.13
N PHE A 136 11.80 13.66 16.84
CA PHE A 136 11.73 12.20 16.93
C PHE A 136 11.41 11.75 18.36
N ARG A 137 10.45 10.83 18.50
CA ARG A 137 9.99 10.32 19.80
C ARG A 137 10.70 8.99 20.09
N ASN A 138 11.42 8.91 21.22
CA ASN A 138 12.11 7.69 21.67
C ASN A 138 11.22 6.78 22.50
#